data_AF-A0A7C7XI64-F1
#
_entry.id   AF-A0A7C7XI64-F1
#
_cell.length_a   1.000
_cell.length_b   1.000
_cell.length_c   1.000
_cell.angle_alpha   90.00
_cell.angle_beta   90.00
_cell.angle_gamma   90.00
#
_symmetry.space_group_name_H-M   'P 1'
#
loop_
_entity.id
_entity.type
_entity.pdbx_description
1 polymer ?
#
loop_
_entity_poly.entity_id
_entity_poly.type
_entity_poly.pdbx_seq_one_letter_code
_entity_poly.pdbx_strand_id
1 'polypeptide(L)'
;MQLLGVDELETLLWVLDYDFNWQFHYEYKVPRFVPPGAKMHVTWWFDNSADNLANPDPTVEARYGLRSVDEMMNARYYFTKAELQGIVVGDAIPESVLAQARGQEQFY
;
A
#
# COMPACT_ATOMS: atom_id res chain seq x y z
N MET A 1 9.58 -15.86 -12.05
CA MET A 1 9.19 -15.06 -13.22
C MET A 1 10.39 -14.26 -13.66
N GLN A 2 10.78 -14.30 -14.93
CA GLN A 2 11.90 -13.51 -15.46
C GLN A 2 11.31 -12.53 -16.49
N LEU A 3 11.45 -11.22 -16.23
CA LEU A 3 10.93 -10.19 -17.13
C LEU A 3 11.95 -9.92 -18.23
N LEU A 4 11.53 -10.02 -19.49
CA LEU A 4 12.41 -9.80 -20.64
C LEU A 4 12.85 -8.33 -20.69
N GLY A 5 14.17 -8.10 -20.82
CA GLY A 5 14.76 -6.76 -20.87
C GLY A 5 14.88 -6.07 -19.51
N VAL A 6 14.82 -6.82 -18.40
CA VAL A 6 15.07 -6.31 -17.05
C VAL A 6 16.43 -6.84 -16.58
N ASP A 7 17.40 -5.95 -16.45
CA ASP A 7 18.77 -6.29 -16.05
C ASP A 7 18.89 -6.62 -14.56
N GLU A 8 18.01 -6.02 -13.73
CA GLU A 8 17.96 -6.22 -12.28
C GLU A 8 16.50 -6.23 -11.79
N LEU A 9 16.14 -7.22 -10.95
CA LEU A 9 14.83 -7.33 -10.32
C LEU A 9 15.00 -7.51 -8.81
N GLU A 10 14.53 -6.53 -8.04
CA GLU A 10 14.44 -6.62 -6.58
C GLU A 10 13.00 -6.89 -6.15
N THR A 11 12.80 -7.91 -5.31
CA THR A 11 11.50 -8.16 -4.68
C THR A 11 11.30 -7.22 -3.50
N LEU A 12 10.35 -6.29 -3.64
CA LEU A 12 10.03 -5.31 -2.59
C LEU A 12 9.03 -5.85 -1.54
N LEU A 13 8.05 -6.64 -1.96
CA LEU A 13 7.06 -7.22 -1.08
C LEU A 13 6.64 -8.56 -1.64
N TRP A 14 6.60 -9.59 -0.79
CA TRP A 14 6.18 -10.93 -1.15
C TRP A 14 5.36 -11.52 0.00
N VAL A 15 4.06 -11.70 -0.24
CA VAL A 15 3.11 -12.26 0.71
C VAL A 15 2.47 -13.47 0.04
N LEU A 16 2.98 -14.67 0.35
CA LEU A 16 2.58 -15.92 -0.31
C LEU A 16 1.12 -16.27 -0.09
N ASP A 17 0.64 -16.09 1.14
CA ASP A 17 -0.72 -16.46 1.57
C ASP A 17 -1.48 -15.22 2.03
N TYR A 18 -1.61 -14.24 1.14
CA TYR A 18 -2.35 -13.02 1.45
C TYR A 18 -3.83 -13.35 1.71
N ASP A 19 -4.33 -12.98 2.89
CA ASP A 19 -5.74 -12.98 3.22
C ASP A 19 -6.33 -11.58 2.99
N PHE A 20 -7.49 -11.48 2.33
CA PHE A 20 -8.16 -10.21 2.07
C PHE A 20 -8.44 -9.39 3.35
N ASN A 21 -8.63 -10.06 4.49
CA ASN A 21 -8.83 -9.42 5.78
C ASN A 21 -7.55 -8.74 6.33
N TRP A 22 -6.38 -8.98 5.72
CA TRP A 22 -5.10 -8.42 6.13
C TRP A 22 -4.70 -7.20 5.33
N GLN A 23 -5.38 -6.08 5.59
CA GLN A 23 -5.08 -4.79 4.94
C GLN A 23 -4.03 -3.99 5.73
N PHE A 24 -2.82 -4.52 5.81
CA PHE A 24 -1.72 -3.90 6.56
C PHE A 24 -0.88 -2.95 5.73
N HIS A 25 -0.27 -1.98 6.42
CA HIS A 25 0.80 -1.17 5.88
C HIS A 25 2.15 -1.82 6.22
N TYR A 26 2.92 -2.21 5.21
CA TYR A 26 4.28 -2.73 5.40
C TYR A 26 5.29 -1.61 5.21
N GLU A 27 5.95 -1.21 6.28
CA GLU A 27 6.97 -0.16 6.27
C GLU A 27 8.38 -0.75 6.31
N TYR A 28 9.26 -0.24 5.46
CA TYR A 28 10.67 -0.61 5.49
C TYR A 28 11.37 0.03 6.69
N LYS A 29 12.12 -0.77 7.46
CA LYS A 29 13.01 -0.25 8.50
C LYS A 29 14.04 0.74 7.94
N VAL A 30 14.54 0.49 6.73
CA VAL A 30 15.40 1.39 5.98
C VAL A 30 14.76 1.60 4.62
N PRO A 31 14.30 2.82 4.28
CA PRO A 31 13.65 3.08 3.00
C PRO A 31 14.52 2.66 1.81
N ARG A 32 13.87 2.12 0.78
CA ARG A 32 14.55 1.72 -0.45
C ARG A 32 14.66 2.90 -1.40
N PHE A 33 15.87 3.12 -1.91
CA PHE A 33 16.10 4.09 -2.97
C PHE A 33 15.66 3.49 -4.31
N VAL A 34 14.79 4.20 -5.03
CA VAL A 34 14.33 3.80 -6.36
C VAL A 34 15.03 4.70 -7.38
N PRO A 35 15.94 4.17 -8.21
CA PRO A 35 16.69 4.99 -9.15
C PRO A 35 15.80 5.55 -10.27
N PRO A 36 16.16 6.69 -10.88
CA PRO A 36 15.47 7.21 -12.05
C PRO A 36 15.37 6.16 -13.16
N GLY A 37 14.17 6.01 -13.74
CA GLY A 37 13.90 5.05 -14.81
C GLY A 37 13.52 3.64 -14.34
N ALA A 38 13.57 3.35 -13.03
CA ALA A 38 13.06 2.10 -12.48
C ALA A 38 11.55 1.93 -12.73
N LYS A 39 11.10 0.68 -12.84
CA LYS A 39 9.69 0.31 -12.98
C LYS A 39 9.26 -0.58 -11.82
N MET A 40 8.13 -0.26 -11.19
CA MET A 40 7.52 -1.14 -10.20
C MET A 40 6.61 -2.15 -10.91
N HIS A 41 6.85 -3.43 -10.63
CA HIS A 41 6.05 -4.52 -11.12
C HIS A 41 5.25 -5.14 -9.98
N VAL A 42 3.97 -5.40 -10.22
CA VAL A 42 3.04 -5.91 -9.22
C VAL A 42 2.33 -7.10 -9.84
N THR A 43 2.32 -8.21 -9.14
CA THR A 43 1.59 -9.41 -9.53
C THR A 43 0.70 -9.85 -8.39
N TRP A 44 -0.53 -10.19 -8.72
CA TRP A 44 -1.52 -10.73 -7.81
C TRP A 44 -2.31 -11.81 -8.53
N TRP A 45 -2.98 -12.66 -7.75
CA TRP A 45 -3.80 -13.74 -8.26
C TRP A 45 -5.12 -13.75 -7.50
N PHE A 46 -6.22 -14.00 -8.21
CA PHE A 46 -7.51 -14.32 -7.62
C PHE A 46 -7.66 -15.85 -7.65
N ASP A 47 -7.90 -16.45 -6.49
CA ASP A 47 -8.11 -17.89 -6.39
C ASP A 47 -9.58 -18.24 -6.64
N ASN A 48 -9.89 -18.55 -7.91
CA ASN A 48 -11.21 -19.01 -8.34
C ASN A 48 -11.34 -20.55 -8.28
N SER A 49 -10.51 -21.25 -7.51
CA SER A 49 -10.57 -22.71 -7.36
C SER A 49 -11.78 -23.14 -6.53
N ALA A 50 -12.21 -24.40 -6.71
CA ALA A 50 -13.28 -25.00 -5.92
C ALA A 50 -12.91 -25.26 -4.45
N ASP A 51 -11.61 -25.21 -4.13
CA ASP A 51 -11.10 -25.43 -2.78
C ASP A 51 -11.10 -24.14 -1.94
N ASN A 52 -11.26 -22.97 -2.59
CA ASN A 52 -11.37 -21.69 -1.90
C ASN A 52 -12.77 -21.50 -1.30
N LEU A 53 -12.91 -21.82 0.00
CA LEU A 53 -14.17 -21.65 0.74
C LEU A 53 -14.67 -20.20 0.83
N ALA A 54 -13.81 -19.20 0.58
CA ALA A 54 -14.21 -17.80 0.53
C ALA A 54 -14.86 -17.42 -0.81
N ASN A 55 -14.73 -18.26 -1.84
CA ASN A 55 -15.38 -18.08 -3.12
C ASN A 55 -16.77 -18.77 -3.11
N PRO A 56 -17.88 -18.02 -3.14
CA PRO A 56 -19.22 -18.59 -3.04
C PRO A 56 -19.64 -19.40 -4.28
N ASP A 57 -19.05 -19.13 -5.46
CA ASP A 57 -19.35 -19.85 -6.69
C ASP A 57 -18.14 -19.87 -7.65
N PRO A 58 -17.31 -20.93 -7.62
CA PRO A 58 -16.13 -21.06 -8.49
C PRO A 58 -16.47 -21.33 -9.96
N THR A 59 -17.76 -21.52 -10.30
CA THR A 59 -18.18 -21.72 -11.70
C THR A 59 -18.35 -20.40 -12.45
N VAL A 60 -18.41 -19.28 -11.72
CA VAL A 60 -18.49 -17.94 -12.29
C VAL A 60 -17.09 -17.40 -12.53
N GLU A 61 -16.89 -16.72 -13.66
CA GLU A 61 -15.62 -16.07 -13.96
C GLU A 61 -15.34 -14.94 -12.95
N ALA A 62 -14.21 -15.05 -12.26
CA ALA A 62 -13.64 -13.99 -11.44
C ALA A 62 -13.20 -12.82 -12.34
N ARG A 63 -13.84 -11.67 -12.18
CA ARG A 63 -13.59 -10.47 -12.99
C ARG A 63 -13.49 -9.23 -12.12
N TYR A 64 -12.75 -8.26 -12.61
CA TYR A 64 -12.70 -6.95 -11.99
C TYR A 64 -14.06 -6.24 -12.04
N GLY A 65 -14.42 -5.55 -10.96
CA GLY A 65 -15.60 -4.69 -10.94
C GLY A 65 -15.74 -3.90 -9.64
N LEU A 66 -16.78 -3.07 -9.55
CA LEU A 66 -16.98 -2.16 -8.42
C LEU A 66 -17.93 -2.69 -7.35
N ARG A 67 -18.57 -3.83 -7.60
CA ARG A 67 -19.54 -4.43 -6.66
C ARG A 67 -18.81 -5.32 -5.69
N SER A 68 -19.38 -5.56 -4.52
CA SER A 68 -18.81 -6.47 -3.51
C SER A 68 -18.68 -7.93 -3.96
N VAL A 69 -19.28 -8.29 -5.09
CA VAL A 69 -19.21 -9.62 -5.72
C VAL A 69 -18.21 -9.69 -6.88
N ASP A 70 -17.61 -8.56 -7.23
CA ASP A 70 -16.57 -8.48 -8.24
C ASP A 70 -15.20 -8.39 -7.55
N GLU A 71 -14.16 -8.82 -8.26
CA GLU A 71 -12.80 -8.80 -7.74
C GLU A 71 -12.16 -7.41 -7.83
N MET A 72 -11.26 -7.12 -6.90
CA MET A 72 -10.44 -5.91 -6.92
C MET A 72 -9.03 -6.23 -6.44
N MET A 73 -8.03 -5.61 -7.08
CA MET A 73 -6.70 -5.49 -6.49
C MET A 73 -6.35 -4.02 -6.33
N ASN A 74 -5.90 -3.67 -5.12
CA ASN A 74 -5.36 -2.36 -4.83
C ASN A 74 -4.00 -2.50 -4.17
N ALA A 75 -2.98 -1.90 -4.78
CA ALA A 75 -1.66 -1.76 -4.18
C ALA A 75 -1.35 -0.28 -3.97
N ARG A 76 -0.97 0.08 -2.75
CA ARG A 76 -0.63 1.46 -2.38
C ARG A 76 0.86 1.55 -2.09
N TYR A 77 1.53 2.43 -2.82
CA TYR A 77 2.96 2.69 -2.68
C TYR A 77 3.14 4.08 -2.09
N TYR A 78 3.84 4.15 -0.96
CA TYR A 78 4.21 5.39 -0.32
C TYR A 78 5.68 5.64 -0.59
N PHE A 79 5.99 6.79 -1.20
CA PHE A 79 7.35 7.19 -1.50
C PHE A 79 7.48 8.71 -1.32
N THR A 80 8.71 9.15 -1.13
CA THR A 80 9.06 10.56 -1.10
C THR A 80 10.24 10.82 -2.02
N LYS A 81 10.47 12.09 -2.33
CA LYS A 81 11.66 12.51 -3.06
C LYS A 81 12.88 12.21 -2.18
N ALA A 82 13.91 11.61 -2.78
CA ALA A 82 15.18 11.35 -2.11
C ALA A 82 15.98 12.65 -1.83
N GLU A 83 15.62 13.74 -2.51
CA GLU A 83 16.21 15.06 -2.30
C GLU A 83 15.70 15.69 -1.00
N LEU A 84 16.62 16.33 -0.26
CA LEU A 84 16.27 17.10 0.92
C LEU A 84 15.26 18.20 0.52
N GLN A 85 14.03 18.10 1.02
CA GLN A 85 12.97 19.05 0.70
C GLN A 85 13.16 20.41 1.39
N GLY A 86 14.18 20.57 2.25
CA GLY A 86 14.39 21.80 3.01
C GLY A 86 13.22 22.13 3.94
N ILE A 87 12.47 21.11 4.39
CA ILE A 87 11.36 21.30 5.33
C ILE A 87 11.96 21.81 6.64
N VAL A 88 11.77 23.10 6.89
CA VAL A 88 12.05 23.72 8.18
C VAL A 88 10.81 23.50 9.03
N VAL A 89 10.89 22.55 9.96
CA VAL A 89 9.95 22.55 11.10
C VAL A 89 10.32 23.79 11.90
N GLY A 90 9.39 24.74 11.99
CA GLY A 90 9.58 25.95 12.78
C GLY A 90 9.82 25.64 14.25
N ASP A 91 9.97 26.69 15.06
CA ASP A 91 10.04 26.55 16.50
C ASP A 91 8.83 25.77 17.05
N ALA A 92 9.01 25.17 18.24
CA ALA A 92 7.94 24.45 18.91
C ALA A 92 6.65 25.28 18.92
N ILE A 93 5.51 24.65 18.62
CA ILE A 93 4.21 25.31 18.66
C ILE A 93 4.05 25.97 20.03
N PRO A 94 3.80 27.29 20.11
CA PRO A 94 3.69 27.98 21.39
C PRO A 94 2.65 27.33 22.28
N GLU A 95 2.93 27.24 23.59
CA GLU A 95 2.06 26.59 24.56
C GLU A 95 0.65 27.20 24.57
N SER A 96 0.53 28.51 24.29
CA SER A 96 -0.75 29.20 24.17
C SER A 96 -1.63 28.67 23.03
N VAL A 97 -1.03 28.33 21.89
CA VAL A 97 -1.73 27.76 20.73
C VAL A 97 -2.16 26.33 21.04
N LEU A 98 -1.31 25.54 21.69
CA LEU A 98 -1.65 24.18 22.15
C LEU A 98 -2.76 24.20 23.20
N ALA A 99 -2.73 25.13 24.14
CA ALA A 99 -3.75 25.31 25.17
C ALA A 99 -5.10 25.72 24.57
N GLN A 100 -5.09 26.64 23.58
CA GLN A 100 -6.30 27.03 22.86
C GLN A 100 -6.90 25.86 22.07
N ALA A 101 -6.08 25.10 21.33
CA ALA A 101 -6.54 23.94 20.56
C ALA A 101 -7.15 22.86 21.45
N ARG A 102 -6.47 22.49 22.54
CA ARG A 102 -6.99 21.52 23.53
C ARG A 102 -8.27 21.99 24.20
N GLY A 103 -8.42 23.30 24.43
CA GLY A 103 -9.65 23.88 24.94
C GLY A 103 -10.80 23.76 23.95
N GLN A 104 -10.56 23.91 22.64
CA GLN A 104 -11.60 23.81 21.61
C GLN A 104 -12.01 22.37 21.27
N GLU A 105 -11.11 21.40 21.40
CA GLU A 105 -11.43 19.97 21.24
C GLU A 105 -12.33 19.41 22.36
N GLN A 106 -12.41 20.09 23.50
CA GLN A 106 -13.25 19.67 24.65
C GLN A 106 -14.73 20.08 24.54
N PHE A 107 -15.13 20.72 23.43
CA PHE A 107 -16.51 21.14 23.18
C PHE A 107 -17.22 20.34 22.07
N TYR A 108 -16.68 19.16 21.71
CA TYR A 108 -17.34 18.15 20.87
C TYR A 108 -17.48 16.82 21.61
#